data_AF-A0A381ZH67-F1
#
_entry.id   AF-A0A381ZH67-F1
#
_cell.length_a   1.000
_cell.length_b   1.000
_cell.length_c   1.000
_cell.angle_alpha   90.00
_cell.angle_beta   90.00
_cell.angle_gamma   90.00
#
_symmetry.space_group_name_H-M   'P 1'
#
loop_
_entity.id
_entity.type
_entity.pdbx_description
1 polymer ?
#
loop_
_entity_poly.entity_id
_entity_poly.type
_entity_poly.pdbx_seq_one_letter_code
_entity_poly.pdbx_strand_id
1 'polypeptide(L)'
;MFDNMINPVQMGVDTKGRLWAAVWPNYPKWEPIKNGANKQMQDSLVILPDKNRDGVADKMITFARVHNPTGFEFWNGGVIVASCPDLIYLKDTDGDDKADVKERLLHGLDSADTHHAANNIVYGPGGYIYYQRGVFHVSNVETPWQGPQRDTASAMYRFNPRTFRFSHHANNSPNPHGVSFDYWGYHFATDGTGGRAWQVRPDGKGKFKMQELLKKTVRPVCSSGILSSEHFPEENNGNFLICNAIGFLGIKQYTLQYDDEGDVWGTETKDLLVSADRNLRPTDFEIGDDGALYVSDWQNVIVGHMQHNVRDPNRNKTHGRIYRVTYEGRPLSKHVKVDGQSINKLLDLLKHPINGIRHRARVELSEHPSDKVLSATGKWLKQFDPKAKEDAHHLLEALWVYQRNDTKNEALLDQMLNSPEEHARISAKTVKQFWDKNL
;
A
#
# COMPACT_ATOMS: atom_id res chain seq x y z
N MET A 1 13.67 -0.31 23.69
CA MET A 1 14.30 -0.08 22.37
C MET A 1 14.60 -1.45 21.78
N PHE A 2 14.34 -1.67 20.49
CA PHE A 2 14.55 -2.97 19.84
C PHE A 2 15.78 -2.91 18.93
N ASP A 3 16.71 -3.86 19.11
CA ASP A 3 18.00 -3.86 18.41
C ASP A 3 17.89 -4.05 16.89
N ASN A 4 16.77 -4.60 16.41
CA ASN A 4 16.56 -4.94 15.01
C ASN A 4 15.69 -3.93 14.24
N MET A 5 15.20 -2.86 14.87
CA MET A 5 14.45 -1.80 14.19
C MET A 5 15.41 -0.88 13.44
N ILE A 6 15.84 -1.32 12.26
CA ILE A 6 16.86 -0.62 11.46
C ILE A 6 16.30 -0.38 10.07
N ASN A 7 16.36 0.88 9.62
CA ASN A 7 15.89 1.29 8.29
C ASN A 7 14.48 0.74 7.95
N PRO A 8 13.44 1.04 8.74
CA PRO A 8 12.08 0.67 8.35
C PRO A 8 11.67 1.39 7.07
N VAL A 9 11.11 0.67 6.08
CA VAL A 9 10.84 1.23 4.74
C VAL A 9 9.41 1.12 4.25
N GLN A 10 8.61 0.22 4.81
CA GLN A 10 7.15 0.21 4.63
C GLN A 10 6.50 -0.30 5.93
N MET A 11 5.31 0.19 6.24
CA MET A 11 4.48 -0.29 7.35
C MET A 11 3.11 -0.76 6.84
N GLY A 12 2.37 -1.45 7.71
CA GLY A 12 0.99 -1.86 7.46
C GLY A 12 0.35 -2.40 8.73
N VAL A 13 -0.99 -2.37 8.81
CA VAL A 13 -1.74 -2.92 9.93
C VAL A 13 -2.47 -4.20 9.52
N ASP A 14 -2.23 -5.30 10.22
CA ASP A 14 -2.88 -6.58 9.93
C ASP A 14 -4.36 -6.62 10.40
N THR A 15 -5.08 -7.69 10.05
CA THR A 15 -6.50 -7.86 10.42
C THR A 15 -6.73 -7.97 11.94
N LYS A 16 -5.67 -8.25 12.72
CA LYS A 16 -5.67 -8.24 14.19
C LYS A 16 -5.44 -6.84 14.78
N GLY A 17 -5.12 -5.84 13.95
CA GLY A 17 -4.85 -4.47 14.39
C GLY A 17 -3.41 -4.24 14.86
N ARG A 18 -2.47 -5.13 14.52
CA ARG A 18 -1.06 -5.00 14.91
C ARG A 18 -0.29 -4.27 13.82
N LEU A 19 0.62 -3.39 14.21
CA LEU A 19 1.52 -2.72 13.28
C LEU A 19 2.62 -3.70 12.84
N TRP A 20 2.88 -3.72 11.54
CA TRP A 20 3.98 -4.44 10.91
C TRP A 20 4.94 -3.46 10.26
N ALA A 21 6.21 -3.85 10.14
CA ALA A 21 7.21 -3.08 9.42
C ALA A 21 8.13 -4.00 8.61
N ALA A 22 8.50 -3.54 7.41
CA ALA A 22 9.65 -4.06 6.69
C ALA A 22 10.91 -3.32 7.14
N VAL A 23 11.85 -4.04 7.72
CA VAL A 23 13.13 -3.49 8.20
C VAL A 23 14.28 -3.98 7.32
N TRP A 24 15.22 -3.07 7.04
CA TRP A 24 16.26 -3.30 6.04
C TRP A 24 17.69 -3.03 6.56
N PRO A 25 18.19 -3.83 7.53
CA PRO A 25 19.53 -3.66 8.09
C PRO A 25 20.67 -3.81 7.08
N ASN A 26 20.50 -4.61 6.02
CA ASN A 26 21.55 -4.83 5.01
C ASN A 26 21.63 -3.72 3.94
N TYR A 27 20.69 -2.77 3.94
CA TYR A 27 20.72 -1.63 3.03
C TYR A 27 22.08 -0.91 3.02
N PRO A 28 22.58 -0.42 1.86
CA PRO A 28 21.98 -0.48 0.52
C PRO A 28 22.40 -1.70 -0.31
N LYS A 29 22.88 -2.78 0.30
CA LYS A 29 23.62 -3.82 -0.42
C LYS A 29 22.99 -5.19 -0.30
N TRP A 30 23.22 -5.97 -1.34
CA TRP A 30 23.23 -7.43 -1.22
C TRP A 30 24.54 -7.83 -0.52
N GLU A 31 24.47 -8.40 0.69
CA GLU A 31 25.65 -8.90 1.43
C GLU A 31 25.62 -10.44 1.52
N PRO A 32 25.89 -11.20 0.43
CA PRO A 32 25.86 -12.65 0.48
C PRO A 32 27.02 -13.27 1.29
N ILE A 33 28.22 -12.66 1.30
CA ILE A 33 29.41 -13.17 2.02
C ILE A 33 30.28 -11.99 2.50
N LYS A 34 30.75 -12.01 3.76
CA LYS A 34 31.79 -11.09 4.26
C LYS A 34 32.89 -11.87 4.97
N ASN A 35 34.14 -11.71 4.54
CA ASN A 35 35.33 -12.34 5.14
C ASN A 35 35.23 -13.88 5.29
N GLY A 36 34.63 -14.58 4.31
CA GLY A 36 34.50 -16.04 4.33
C GLY A 36 33.39 -16.58 5.25
N ALA A 37 32.65 -15.71 5.95
CA ALA A 37 31.47 -16.09 6.70
C ALA A 37 30.19 -15.69 5.94
N ASN A 38 29.25 -16.64 5.83
CA ASN A 38 27.87 -16.33 5.49
C ASN A 38 27.27 -15.50 6.62
N LYS A 39 27.21 -14.18 6.45
CA LYS A 39 26.45 -13.33 7.38
C LYS A 39 24.99 -13.69 7.19
N GLN A 40 24.29 -14.08 8.26
CA GLN A 40 22.86 -14.35 8.19
C GLN A 40 22.12 -13.10 7.71
N MET A 41 21.15 -13.29 6.79
CA MET A 41 20.19 -12.28 6.37
C MET A 41 19.52 -11.66 7.60
N GLN A 42 19.64 -10.32 7.76
CA GLN A 42 19.03 -9.58 8.86
C GLN A 42 17.79 -8.78 8.42
N ASP A 43 17.56 -8.67 7.13
CA ASP A 43 16.35 -8.07 6.58
C ASP A 43 15.13 -8.91 6.96
N SER A 44 14.03 -8.25 7.32
CA SER A 44 12.87 -8.95 7.85
C SER A 44 11.57 -8.18 7.74
N LEU A 45 10.48 -8.93 7.76
CA LEU A 45 9.20 -8.42 8.22
C LEU A 45 9.06 -8.67 9.71
N VAL A 46 8.62 -7.64 10.44
CA VAL A 46 8.45 -7.69 11.89
C VAL A 46 7.04 -7.27 12.29
N ILE A 47 6.56 -7.86 13.38
CA ILE A 47 5.29 -7.54 14.04
C ILE A 47 5.58 -6.79 15.33
N LEU A 48 4.81 -5.73 15.58
CA LEU A 48 4.92 -4.86 16.75
C LEU A 48 3.61 -4.95 17.54
N PRO A 49 3.39 -6.03 18.31
CA PRO A 49 2.21 -6.16 19.14
C PRO A 49 2.20 -5.11 20.26
N ASP A 50 1.03 -4.53 20.47
CA ASP A 50 0.70 -3.63 21.57
C ASP A 50 -0.54 -4.20 22.28
N LYS A 51 -0.31 -5.10 23.25
CA LYS A 51 -1.36 -5.86 23.95
C LYS A 51 -2.06 -5.01 24.99
N ASN A 52 -1.34 -4.07 25.62
CA ASN A 52 -1.91 -3.18 26.63
C ASN A 52 -2.59 -1.94 26.00
N ARG A 53 -2.38 -1.72 24.69
CA ARG A 53 -2.98 -0.65 23.88
C ARG A 53 -2.57 0.74 24.35
N ASP A 54 -1.34 0.87 24.84
CA ASP A 54 -0.78 2.17 25.22
C ASP A 54 -0.13 2.91 24.03
N GLY A 55 -0.06 2.25 22.87
CA GLY A 55 0.56 2.70 21.63
C GLY A 55 2.08 2.58 21.60
N VAL A 56 2.65 1.81 22.52
CA VAL A 56 4.04 1.40 22.53
C VAL A 56 4.08 -0.11 22.32
N ALA A 57 4.87 -0.55 21.35
CA ALA A 57 5.01 -1.97 21.10
C ALA A 57 5.66 -2.68 22.30
N ASP A 58 5.01 -3.75 22.79
CA ASP A 58 5.49 -4.57 23.89
C ASP A 58 6.72 -5.39 23.49
N LYS A 59 6.74 -5.83 22.22
CA LYS A 59 7.75 -6.72 21.64
C LYS A 59 7.97 -6.36 20.19
N MET A 60 9.07 -6.88 19.65
CA MET A 60 9.32 -6.95 18.22
C MET A 60 9.50 -8.42 17.85
N ILE A 61 8.59 -8.95 17.06
CA ILE A 61 8.60 -10.34 16.61
C ILE A 61 9.10 -10.35 15.17
N THR A 62 10.14 -11.13 14.87
CA THR A 62 10.53 -11.38 13.48
C THR A 62 9.60 -12.43 12.90
N PHE A 63 8.65 -12.00 12.07
CA PHE A 63 7.74 -12.91 11.37
C PHE A 63 8.47 -13.76 10.33
N ALA A 64 9.30 -13.11 9.52
CA ALA A 64 10.11 -13.79 8.50
C ALA A 64 11.37 -12.99 8.18
N ARG A 65 12.47 -13.69 7.90
CA ARG A 65 13.65 -13.08 7.25
C ARG A 65 13.44 -13.08 5.74
N VAL A 66 13.52 -11.90 5.13
CA VAL A 66 13.25 -11.69 3.70
C VAL A 66 14.25 -10.69 3.16
N HIS A 67 14.85 -10.97 2.00
CA HIS A 67 15.89 -10.11 1.42
C HIS A 67 15.27 -8.85 0.82
N ASN A 68 15.86 -7.69 1.13
CA ASN A 68 15.46 -6.38 0.59
C ASN A 68 13.91 -6.21 0.51
N PRO A 69 13.20 -6.27 1.65
CA PRO A 69 11.74 -6.16 1.67
C PRO A 69 11.34 -4.69 1.41
N THR A 70 11.38 -4.28 0.14
CA THR A 70 11.05 -2.91 -0.31
C THR A 70 9.56 -2.63 -0.31
N GLY A 71 8.74 -3.65 -0.09
CA GLY A 71 7.35 -3.49 0.26
C GLY A 71 6.62 -4.79 0.51
N PHE A 72 5.46 -4.71 1.15
CA PHE A 72 4.60 -5.86 1.46
C PHE A 72 3.14 -5.46 1.58
N GLU A 73 2.25 -6.45 1.50
CA GLU A 73 0.80 -6.26 1.64
C GLU A 73 0.12 -7.56 2.09
N PHE A 74 -0.95 -7.45 2.88
CA PHE A 74 -1.65 -8.61 3.42
C PHE A 74 -2.64 -9.20 2.41
N TRP A 75 -2.68 -10.53 2.34
CA TRP A 75 -3.61 -11.24 1.48
C TRP A 75 -3.78 -12.69 1.94
N ASN A 76 -4.99 -13.23 1.87
CA ASN A 76 -5.34 -14.64 2.11
C ASN A 76 -4.79 -15.21 3.43
N GLY A 77 -4.79 -14.40 4.49
CA GLY A 77 -4.29 -14.80 5.83
C GLY A 77 -2.78 -14.86 5.95
N GLY A 78 -2.08 -14.30 4.97
CA GLY A 78 -0.64 -14.14 4.99
C GLY A 78 -0.24 -12.77 4.43
N VAL A 79 0.99 -12.69 3.97
CA VAL A 79 1.60 -11.46 3.47
C VAL A 79 2.35 -11.73 2.17
N ILE A 80 2.13 -10.87 1.17
CA ILE A 80 2.87 -10.82 -0.07
C ILE A 80 4.01 -9.82 0.11
N VAL A 81 5.23 -10.20 -0.24
CA VAL A 81 6.44 -9.40 -0.01
C VAL A 81 7.23 -9.28 -1.29
N ALA A 82 7.65 -8.06 -1.62
CA ALA A 82 8.68 -7.82 -2.62
C ALA A 82 10.03 -8.32 -2.09
N SER A 83 10.58 -9.34 -2.73
CA SER A 83 11.92 -9.84 -2.48
C SER A 83 12.52 -10.22 -3.82
N CYS A 84 12.89 -9.20 -4.61
CA CYS A 84 13.36 -9.38 -5.98
C CYS A 84 14.46 -10.47 -6.03
N PRO A 85 14.37 -11.44 -6.96
CA PRO A 85 13.57 -11.40 -8.18
C PRO A 85 12.11 -11.88 -8.06
N ASP A 86 11.62 -12.10 -6.84
CA ASP A 86 10.32 -12.69 -6.56
C ASP A 86 9.34 -11.71 -5.90
N LEU A 87 8.04 -11.89 -6.16
CA LEU A 87 7.01 -11.62 -5.15
C LEU A 87 6.72 -12.93 -4.43
N ILE A 88 6.99 -12.97 -3.13
CA ILE A 88 6.78 -14.15 -2.30
C ILE A 88 5.54 -14.00 -1.43
N TYR A 89 4.86 -15.10 -1.17
CA TYR A 89 3.80 -15.21 -0.18
C TYR A 89 4.31 -15.94 1.05
N LEU A 90 3.99 -15.39 2.22
CA LEU A 90 4.37 -15.93 3.52
C LEU A 90 3.12 -16.04 4.39
N LYS A 91 2.95 -17.16 5.10
CA LYS A 91 1.82 -17.37 6.02
C LYS A 91 2.31 -18.09 7.27
N ASP A 92 1.66 -17.78 8.38
CA ASP A 92 1.71 -18.51 9.65
C ASP A 92 0.44 -19.36 9.75
N THR A 93 0.58 -20.69 9.88
CA THR A 93 -0.55 -21.62 9.95
C THR A 93 -0.77 -22.21 11.34
N ASP A 94 0.12 -21.98 12.30
CA ASP A 94 0.04 -22.53 13.66
C ASP A 94 -0.18 -21.47 14.75
N GLY A 95 -0.08 -20.18 14.40
CA GLY A 95 -0.37 -19.04 15.25
C GLY A 95 0.79 -18.63 16.16
N ASP A 96 2.02 -19.06 15.88
CA ASP A 96 3.22 -18.70 16.64
C ASP A 96 3.86 -17.35 16.24
N ASP A 97 3.22 -16.62 15.32
CA ASP A 97 3.66 -15.35 14.73
C ASP A 97 4.96 -15.47 13.90
N LYS A 98 5.22 -16.65 13.31
CA LYS A 98 6.28 -16.86 12.31
C LYS A 98 5.75 -17.55 11.06
N ALA A 99 6.30 -17.15 9.91
CA ALA A 99 5.95 -17.81 8.66
C ALA A 99 6.46 -19.26 8.61
N ASP A 100 5.56 -20.20 8.42
CA ASP A 100 5.82 -21.62 8.16
C ASP A 100 5.55 -22.00 6.69
N VAL A 101 4.80 -21.16 5.97
CA VAL A 101 4.57 -21.25 4.52
C VAL A 101 5.39 -20.20 3.80
N LYS A 102 6.05 -20.61 2.71
CA LYS A 102 6.72 -19.71 1.76
C LYS A 102 6.49 -20.19 0.34
N GLU A 103 5.83 -19.35 -0.46
CA GLU A 103 5.53 -19.62 -1.86
C GLU A 103 6.01 -18.46 -2.74
N ARG A 104 6.38 -18.76 -3.98
CA ARG A 104 6.67 -17.74 -4.98
C ARG A 104 5.40 -17.51 -5.79
N LEU A 105 4.84 -16.29 -5.72
CA LEU A 105 3.66 -15.93 -6.51
C LEU A 105 4.03 -15.37 -7.89
N LEU A 106 5.12 -14.60 -7.97
CA LEU A 106 5.58 -13.99 -9.21
C LEU A 106 7.10 -14.05 -9.30
N HIS A 107 7.64 -14.27 -10.50
CA HIS A 107 9.07 -14.23 -10.81
C HIS A 107 9.35 -13.27 -11.97
N GLY A 108 10.63 -12.96 -12.19
CA GLY A 108 11.07 -12.15 -13.33
C GLY A 108 11.12 -10.66 -13.02
N LEU A 109 11.06 -10.30 -11.74
CA LEU A 109 11.40 -8.96 -11.27
C LEU A 109 12.92 -8.84 -11.25
N ASP A 110 13.46 -7.75 -11.81
CA ASP A 110 14.90 -7.53 -11.76
C ASP A 110 15.33 -7.12 -10.34
N SER A 111 16.56 -7.48 -10.00
CA SER A 111 17.19 -7.31 -8.68
C SER A 111 18.56 -6.63 -8.79
N ALA A 112 18.93 -6.12 -9.98
CA ALA A 112 20.23 -5.49 -10.23
C ALA A 112 20.49 -4.25 -9.36
N ASP A 113 19.43 -3.51 -9.03
CA ASP A 113 19.46 -2.40 -8.09
C ASP A 113 18.52 -2.62 -6.89
N THR A 114 18.99 -2.26 -5.71
CA THR A 114 18.28 -2.53 -4.46
C THR A 114 17.17 -1.53 -4.16
N HIS A 115 17.23 -0.29 -4.66
CA HIS A 115 16.38 0.84 -4.23
C HIS A 115 15.46 1.40 -5.33
N HIS A 116 15.63 0.97 -6.58
CA HIS A 116 14.68 1.12 -7.68
C HIS A 116 13.82 -0.13 -7.89
N ALA A 117 13.99 -1.15 -7.03
CA ALA A 117 13.28 -2.42 -7.08
C ALA A 117 11.76 -2.24 -6.91
N ALA A 118 11.01 -3.33 -7.10
CA ALA A 118 9.58 -3.38 -6.84
C ALA A 118 9.28 -2.93 -5.41
N ASN A 119 8.57 -1.82 -5.24
CA ASN A 119 8.35 -1.21 -3.93
C ASN A 119 6.90 -0.71 -3.79
N ASN A 120 6.55 -0.31 -2.55
CA ASN A 120 5.26 0.23 -2.17
C ASN A 120 4.10 -0.65 -2.68
N ILE A 121 4.09 -1.89 -2.17
CA ILE A 121 3.10 -2.90 -2.55
C ILE A 121 1.77 -2.52 -1.90
N VAL A 122 0.71 -2.35 -2.70
CA VAL A 122 -0.62 -1.92 -2.22
C VAL A 122 -1.73 -2.78 -2.82
N TYR A 123 -2.66 -3.26 -2.00
CA TYR A 123 -3.84 -4.00 -2.44
C TYR A 123 -4.98 -3.04 -2.81
N GLY A 124 -5.24 -2.93 -4.11
CA GLY A 124 -6.28 -2.06 -4.63
C GLY A 124 -7.70 -2.64 -4.43
N PRO A 125 -8.74 -1.80 -4.55
CA PRO A 125 -10.12 -2.18 -4.26
C PRO A 125 -10.61 -3.40 -5.06
N GLY A 126 -10.22 -3.49 -6.33
CA GLY A 126 -10.58 -4.58 -7.24
C GLY A 126 -9.81 -5.89 -7.05
N GLY A 127 -8.97 -6.00 -6.02
CA GLY A 127 -8.27 -7.26 -5.69
C GLY A 127 -6.93 -7.48 -6.38
N TYR A 128 -6.41 -6.47 -7.08
CA TYR A 128 -5.05 -6.50 -7.64
C TYR A 128 -4.08 -5.86 -6.67
N ILE A 129 -2.88 -6.42 -6.59
CA ILE A 129 -1.70 -5.82 -5.97
C ILE A 129 -1.06 -4.88 -6.99
N TYR A 130 -0.76 -3.66 -6.57
CA TYR A 130 -0.07 -2.65 -7.36
C TYR A 130 1.32 -2.43 -6.77
N TYR A 131 2.30 -2.26 -7.66
CA TYR A 131 3.65 -1.89 -7.28
C TYR A 131 4.31 -1.11 -8.41
N GLN A 132 5.41 -0.45 -8.08
CA GLN A 132 6.19 0.29 -9.07
C GLN A 132 7.66 -0.11 -9.05
N ARG A 133 8.34 0.10 -10.19
CA ARG A 133 9.78 -0.14 -10.32
C ARG A 133 10.44 0.96 -11.14
N GLY A 134 11.71 1.23 -10.87
CA GLY A 134 12.51 2.29 -11.48
C GLY A 134 13.29 1.89 -12.73
N VAL A 135 14.04 2.85 -13.27
CA VAL A 135 14.70 2.81 -14.60
C VAL A 135 15.86 1.81 -14.77
N PHE A 136 16.45 1.30 -13.69
CA PHE A 136 17.64 0.42 -13.78
C PHE A 136 17.31 -1.04 -14.06
N HIS A 137 16.03 -1.39 -14.07
CA HIS A 137 15.57 -2.76 -14.04
C HIS A 137 15.05 -3.20 -15.41
N VAL A 138 15.25 -4.47 -15.76
CA VAL A 138 14.66 -5.13 -16.93
C VAL A 138 13.90 -6.37 -16.49
N SER A 139 12.58 -6.30 -16.52
CA SER A 139 11.73 -7.39 -16.05
C SER A 139 11.33 -8.28 -17.21
N ASN A 140 11.21 -9.57 -16.92
CA ASN A 140 10.71 -10.56 -17.86
C ASN A 140 9.77 -11.49 -17.11
N VAL A 141 8.52 -11.06 -16.94
CA VAL A 141 7.51 -11.77 -16.15
C VAL A 141 6.72 -12.70 -17.05
N GLU A 142 6.59 -13.95 -16.67
CA GLU A 142 5.74 -14.93 -17.35
C GLU A 142 4.62 -15.38 -16.41
N THR A 143 3.41 -15.54 -16.95
CA THR A 143 2.23 -15.98 -16.20
C THR A 143 1.46 -17.01 -17.02
N PRO A 144 0.57 -17.82 -16.41
CA PRO A 144 -0.23 -18.80 -17.16
C PRO A 144 -1.12 -18.22 -18.28
N TRP A 145 -1.31 -16.90 -18.33
CA TRP A 145 -2.22 -16.23 -19.26
C TRP A 145 -1.56 -15.72 -20.54
N GLN A 146 -0.25 -15.55 -20.55
CA GLN A 146 0.45 -14.88 -21.64
C GLN A 146 1.94 -15.23 -21.61
N GLY A 147 2.57 -15.16 -22.79
CA GLY A 147 4.01 -15.35 -22.92
C GLY A 147 4.83 -14.28 -22.17
N PRO A 148 6.17 -14.36 -22.26
CA PRO A 148 7.05 -13.50 -21.48
C PRO A 148 6.80 -12.01 -21.73
N GLN A 149 6.42 -11.28 -20.68
CA GLN A 149 6.26 -9.83 -20.67
C GLN A 149 7.59 -9.17 -20.34
N ARG A 150 8.35 -8.83 -21.40
CA ARG A 150 9.59 -8.08 -21.29
C ARG A 150 9.27 -6.60 -21.18
N ASP A 151 9.73 -5.98 -20.10
CA ASP A 151 9.58 -4.55 -19.90
C ASP A 151 10.89 -3.94 -19.39
N THR A 152 11.33 -2.89 -20.08
CA THR A 152 12.50 -2.07 -19.72
C THR A 152 12.08 -0.72 -19.14
N ALA A 153 10.78 -0.41 -19.12
CA ALA A 153 10.27 0.84 -18.60
C ALA A 153 10.27 0.85 -17.07
N SER A 154 10.60 2.01 -16.54
CA SER A 154 10.13 2.42 -15.22
C SER A 154 8.62 2.65 -15.33
N ALA A 155 7.85 1.98 -14.48
CA ALA A 155 6.39 2.00 -14.57
C ALA A 155 5.74 1.45 -13.31
N MET A 156 4.42 1.61 -13.27
CA MET A 156 3.53 0.90 -12.37
C MET A 156 3.03 -0.39 -13.05
N TYR A 157 3.02 -1.46 -12.28
CA TYR A 157 2.54 -2.77 -12.66
C TYR A 157 1.47 -3.22 -11.67
N ARG A 158 0.70 -4.22 -12.08
CA ARG A 158 -0.27 -4.86 -11.21
C ARG A 158 -0.31 -6.35 -11.40
N PHE A 159 -0.62 -7.05 -10.33
CA PHE A 159 -0.64 -8.49 -10.22
C PHE A 159 -1.89 -8.92 -9.46
N ASN A 160 -2.67 -9.86 -10.00
CA ASN A 160 -3.78 -10.47 -9.30
C ASN A 160 -3.31 -11.76 -8.61
N PRO A 161 -3.22 -11.82 -7.28
CA PRO A 161 -2.70 -13.00 -6.58
C PRO A 161 -3.63 -14.21 -6.65
N ARG A 162 -4.92 -14.02 -6.98
CA ARG A 162 -5.88 -15.13 -7.13
C ARG A 162 -5.80 -15.78 -8.50
N THR A 163 -5.68 -14.97 -9.55
CA THR A 163 -5.70 -15.48 -10.93
C THR A 163 -4.32 -15.57 -11.54
N PHE A 164 -3.30 -14.93 -10.98
CA PHE A 164 -1.96 -14.75 -11.58
C PHE A 164 -1.95 -13.87 -12.84
N ARG A 165 -2.99 -13.06 -13.09
CA ARG A 165 -2.93 -12.05 -14.16
C ARG A 165 -1.94 -10.95 -13.80
N PHE A 166 -1.08 -10.60 -14.74
CA PHE A 166 -0.07 -9.57 -14.60
C PHE A 166 -0.14 -8.60 -15.78
N SER A 167 0.05 -7.31 -15.52
CA SER A 167 0.05 -6.31 -16.59
C SER A 167 0.84 -5.06 -16.19
N HIS A 168 1.54 -4.48 -17.16
CA HIS A 168 1.88 -3.06 -17.11
C HIS A 168 0.61 -2.21 -16.95
N HIS A 169 0.60 -1.29 -15.98
CA HIS A 169 -0.56 -0.45 -15.68
C HIS A 169 -0.40 0.96 -16.25
N ALA A 170 0.62 1.71 -15.83
CA ALA A 170 0.85 3.10 -16.25
C ALA A 170 2.34 3.48 -16.17
N ASN A 171 2.80 4.31 -17.11
CA ASN A 171 4.19 4.78 -17.16
C ASN A 171 4.49 5.74 -15.99
N ASN A 172 5.59 5.54 -15.26
CA ASN A 172 6.07 6.47 -14.24
C ASN A 172 7.57 6.35 -14.04
N SER A 173 8.28 7.44 -13.78
CA SER A 173 9.75 7.49 -13.87
C SER A 173 10.34 8.54 -12.92
N PRO A 174 11.63 8.49 -12.55
CA PRO A 174 12.58 7.40 -12.82
C PRO A 174 12.69 6.37 -11.68
N ASN A 175 12.11 6.66 -10.52
CA ASN A 175 12.06 5.74 -9.39
C ASN A 175 10.77 5.95 -8.62
N PRO A 176 9.68 5.23 -8.94
CA PRO A 176 8.41 5.44 -8.29
C PRO A 176 8.32 4.75 -6.93
N HIS A 177 7.78 5.44 -5.92
CA HIS A 177 7.80 5.02 -4.50
C HIS A 177 6.46 5.07 -3.76
N GLY A 178 5.39 5.60 -4.37
CA GLY A 178 4.10 5.70 -3.68
C GLY A 178 2.94 5.28 -4.55
N VAL A 179 2.04 4.49 -3.98
CA VAL A 179 0.78 4.00 -4.54
C VAL A 179 -0.29 4.18 -3.47
N SER A 180 -1.46 4.70 -3.82
CA SER A 180 -2.58 4.77 -2.87
C SER A 180 -3.92 4.92 -3.56
N PHE A 181 -4.98 4.65 -2.79
CA PHE A 181 -6.36 4.83 -3.22
C PHE A 181 -7.13 5.64 -2.17
N ASP A 182 -8.04 6.50 -2.60
CA ASP A 182 -8.96 7.18 -1.68
C ASP A 182 -10.21 6.34 -1.37
N TYR A 183 -11.17 6.97 -0.70
CA TYR A 183 -12.46 6.39 -0.33
C TYR A 183 -13.24 5.85 -1.54
N TRP A 184 -13.19 6.56 -2.67
CA TRP A 184 -13.91 6.23 -3.89
C TRP A 184 -13.10 5.35 -4.85
N GLY A 185 -11.82 5.09 -4.59
CA GLY A 185 -10.97 4.27 -5.44
C GLY A 185 -10.25 5.05 -6.54
N TYR A 186 -10.17 6.38 -6.44
CA TYR A 186 -9.21 7.17 -7.23
C TYR A 186 -7.81 6.72 -6.87
N HIS A 187 -7.01 6.46 -7.90
CA HIS A 187 -5.69 5.88 -7.77
C HIS A 187 -4.63 6.98 -7.88
N PHE A 188 -3.66 6.99 -6.98
CA PHE A 188 -2.58 7.96 -6.96
C PHE A 188 -1.22 7.29 -6.98
N ALA A 189 -0.25 7.98 -7.57
CA ALA A 189 1.13 7.53 -7.66
C ALA A 189 2.12 8.67 -7.43
N THR A 190 3.30 8.37 -6.87
CA THR A 190 4.41 9.33 -6.77
C THR A 190 5.71 8.77 -7.30
N ASP A 191 6.56 9.68 -7.79
CA ASP A 191 7.94 9.39 -8.14
C ASP A 191 8.92 9.95 -7.11
N GLY A 192 9.75 9.08 -6.53
CA GLY A 192 10.61 9.43 -5.41
C GLY A 192 11.82 10.26 -5.78
N THR A 193 12.42 10.05 -6.96
CA THR A 193 13.60 10.82 -7.39
C THR A 193 13.24 12.25 -7.81
N GLY A 194 12.22 12.37 -8.65
CA GLY A 194 11.76 13.60 -9.26
C GLY A 194 10.77 14.37 -8.39
N GLY A 195 10.02 13.69 -7.52
CA GLY A 195 9.04 14.26 -6.61
C GLY A 195 7.68 14.59 -7.24
N ARG A 196 7.36 14.02 -8.41
CA ARG A 196 6.07 14.27 -9.07
C ARG A 196 5.01 13.38 -8.44
N ALA A 197 3.79 13.89 -8.38
CA ALA A 197 2.62 13.14 -7.95
C ALA A 197 1.57 13.15 -9.05
N TRP A 198 0.89 12.02 -9.17
CA TRP A 198 0.02 11.70 -10.27
C TRP A 198 -1.30 11.13 -9.76
N GLN A 199 -2.38 11.49 -10.44
CA GLN A 199 -3.56 10.66 -10.51
C GLN A 199 -3.33 9.62 -11.61
N VAL A 200 -3.55 8.34 -11.29
CA VAL A 200 -3.55 7.25 -12.26
C VAL A 200 -5.00 7.04 -12.72
N ARG A 201 -5.30 7.35 -13.99
CA ARG A 201 -6.68 7.24 -14.51
C ARG A 201 -6.74 6.65 -15.91
N PRO A 202 -7.89 6.08 -16.30
CA PRO A 202 -8.14 5.66 -17.68
C PRO A 202 -7.79 6.76 -18.70
N ASP A 203 -7.18 6.39 -19.81
CA ASP A 203 -6.81 7.32 -20.89
C ASP A 203 -7.87 7.44 -22.01
N GLY A 204 -9.02 6.77 -21.84
CA GLY A 204 -10.09 6.68 -22.84
C GLY A 204 -9.78 5.73 -24.01
N LYS A 205 -8.60 5.09 -24.04
CA LYS A 205 -8.13 4.18 -25.10
C LYS A 205 -7.93 2.76 -24.59
N GLY A 206 -8.44 2.45 -23.39
CA GLY A 206 -8.29 1.16 -22.75
C GLY A 206 -6.96 0.96 -22.03
N LYS A 207 -6.22 2.04 -21.76
CA LYS A 207 -5.00 2.03 -20.94
C LYS A 207 -5.16 3.02 -19.77
N PHE A 208 -4.10 3.19 -18.99
CA PHE A 208 -4.02 4.18 -17.93
C PHE A 208 -2.89 5.17 -18.21
N LYS A 209 -3.10 6.41 -17.79
CA LYS A 209 -2.13 7.50 -17.88
C LYS A 209 -1.84 8.06 -16.48
N MET A 210 -0.66 8.64 -16.33
CA MET A 210 -0.33 9.52 -15.21
C MET A 210 -0.77 10.94 -15.56
N GLN A 211 -1.76 11.45 -14.83
CA GLN A 211 -2.24 12.82 -14.92
C GLN A 211 -1.69 13.62 -13.73
N GLU A 212 -1.16 14.82 -13.96
CA GLU A 212 -0.53 15.61 -12.89
C GLU A 212 -1.56 15.87 -11.77
N LEU A 213 -1.24 15.43 -10.55
CA LEU A 213 -2.09 15.63 -9.38
C LEU A 213 -1.79 16.99 -8.73
N LEU A 214 -0.51 17.31 -8.55
CA LEU A 214 -0.09 18.54 -7.90
C LEU A 214 1.25 19.00 -8.46
N LYS A 215 1.47 20.32 -8.40
CA LYS A 215 2.78 20.90 -8.68
C LYS A 215 3.76 20.45 -7.62
N LYS A 216 4.92 19.93 -8.04
CA LYS A 216 5.97 19.48 -7.14
C LYS A 216 6.39 20.56 -6.14
N THR A 217 6.44 20.17 -4.88
CA THR A 217 6.81 21.00 -3.72
C THR A 217 8.12 20.53 -3.08
N VAL A 218 8.34 19.21 -3.01
CA VAL A 218 9.47 18.58 -2.31
C VAL A 218 10.03 17.38 -3.10
N ARG A 219 11.27 17.00 -2.79
CA ARG A 219 11.90 15.74 -3.22
C ARG A 219 13.06 15.37 -2.27
N PRO A 220 13.37 14.07 -2.08
CA PRO A 220 12.70 12.92 -2.65
C PRO A 220 11.40 12.57 -1.92
N VAL A 221 10.47 11.94 -2.65
CA VAL A 221 9.22 11.42 -2.09
C VAL A 221 9.39 9.95 -1.75
N CYS A 222 9.39 9.61 -0.46
CA CYS A 222 9.66 8.24 0.00
C CYS A 222 8.40 7.35 0.01
N SER A 223 7.23 7.95 0.23
CA SER A 223 5.93 7.31 0.21
C SER A 223 4.84 8.38 0.11
N SER A 224 3.63 7.97 -0.23
CA SER A 224 2.45 8.82 -0.28
C SER A 224 1.17 8.04 -0.01
N GLY A 225 0.16 8.68 0.56
CA GLY A 225 -1.12 8.04 0.84
C GLY A 225 -2.21 9.03 1.24
N ILE A 226 -3.41 8.53 1.53
CA ILE A 226 -4.56 9.35 1.95
C ILE A 226 -4.73 9.23 3.46
N LEU A 227 -4.84 10.37 4.16
CA LEU A 227 -5.18 10.36 5.59
C LEU A 227 -6.65 9.95 5.78
N SER A 228 -6.89 8.89 6.55
CA SER A 228 -8.23 8.44 6.92
C SER A 228 -8.22 7.94 8.37
N SER A 229 -8.67 8.79 9.29
CA SER A 229 -8.67 8.52 10.74
C SER A 229 -9.69 9.38 11.49
N GLU A 230 -10.46 8.78 12.40
CA GLU A 230 -11.36 9.52 13.30
C GLU A 230 -10.59 10.32 14.37
N HIS A 231 -9.35 9.91 14.67
CA HIS A 231 -8.50 10.55 15.67
C HIS A 231 -8.05 11.94 15.20
N PHE A 232 -7.81 12.12 13.91
CA PHE A 232 -7.44 13.42 13.34
C PHE A 232 -8.68 14.30 13.07
N PRO A 233 -8.53 15.63 13.06
CA PRO A 233 -9.56 16.55 12.62
C PRO A 233 -10.12 16.23 11.23
N GLU A 234 -11.37 16.61 10.99
CA GLU A 234 -12.05 16.40 9.71
C GLU A 234 -11.31 17.10 8.55
N GLU A 235 -10.75 18.29 8.80
CA GLU A 235 -9.94 19.05 7.83
C GLU A 235 -8.66 18.34 7.34
N ASN A 236 -8.20 17.31 8.07
CA ASN A 236 -7.07 16.48 7.65
C ASN A 236 -7.52 15.24 6.87
N ASN A 237 -8.75 14.78 7.07
CA ASN A 237 -9.25 13.55 6.44
C ASN A 237 -9.46 13.74 4.95
N GLY A 238 -9.04 12.74 4.16
CA GLY A 238 -9.05 12.80 2.70
C GLY A 238 -7.86 13.57 2.10
N ASN A 239 -7.00 14.19 2.91
CA ASN A 239 -5.80 14.85 2.40
C ASN A 239 -4.79 13.82 1.88
N PHE A 240 -4.16 14.17 0.76
CA PHE A 240 -3.03 13.44 0.21
C PHE A 240 -1.76 13.82 0.95
N LEU A 241 -1.01 12.83 1.39
CA LEU A 241 0.22 12.99 2.18
C LEU A 241 1.44 12.58 1.37
N ILE A 242 2.55 13.28 1.60
CA ILE A 242 3.86 12.97 1.02
C ILE A 242 4.91 12.95 2.12
N CYS A 243 5.62 11.82 2.26
CA CYS A 243 6.83 11.73 3.07
C CYS A 243 8.03 12.28 2.31
N ASN A 244 8.82 13.15 2.95
CA ASN A 244 10.06 13.65 2.37
C ASN A 244 11.21 13.61 3.37
N ALA A 245 12.38 13.21 2.85
CA ALA A 245 13.55 12.88 3.66
C ALA A 245 14.77 13.81 3.43
N ILE A 246 14.71 14.76 2.49
CA ILE A 246 15.83 15.69 2.20
C ILE A 246 15.32 17.12 2.01
N GLY A 247 15.96 18.09 2.66
CA GLY A 247 15.57 19.51 2.59
C GLY A 247 14.41 19.81 3.53
N PHE A 248 13.23 19.24 3.26
CA PHE A 248 12.09 19.25 4.18
C PHE A 248 12.04 17.92 4.94
N LEU A 249 12.16 17.93 6.27
CA LEU A 249 12.19 16.69 7.06
C LEU A 249 10.83 16.47 7.72
N GLY A 250 9.95 15.72 7.06
CA GLY A 250 8.59 15.55 7.54
C GLY A 250 7.58 15.06 6.52
N ILE A 251 6.30 15.37 6.78
CA ILE A 251 5.15 14.98 5.97
C ILE A 251 4.39 16.24 5.51
N LYS A 252 4.30 16.41 4.20
CA LYS A 252 3.45 17.42 3.53
C LYS A 252 2.02 16.90 3.40
N GLN A 253 1.03 17.79 3.39
CA GLN A 253 -0.36 17.43 3.11
C GLN A 253 -1.00 18.36 2.07
N TYR A 254 -1.93 17.79 1.31
CA TYR A 254 -2.62 18.45 0.20
C TYR A 254 -4.12 18.15 0.27
N THR A 255 -4.96 19.18 0.21
CA THR A 255 -6.39 18.97 0.01
C THR A 255 -6.63 18.54 -1.43
N LEU A 256 -7.55 17.59 -1.64
CA LEU A 256 -7.91 17.11 -2.97
C LEU A 256 -9.23 17.72 -3.42
N GLN A 257 -9.28 18.13 -4.68
CA GLN A 257 -10.48 18.57 -5.37
C GLN A 257 -10.72 17.67 -6.59
N TYR A 258 -12.00 17.51 -6.95
CA TYR A 258 -12.47 16.59 -7.98
C TYR A 258 -13.40 17.35 -8.92
N ASP A 259 -13.34 17.05 -10.21
CA ASP A 259 -14.36 17.47 -11.17
C ASP A 259 -15.31 16.32 -11.56
N ASP A 260 -16.28 16.64 -12.41
CA ASP A 260 -17.31 15.74 -12.93
C ASP A 260 -16.77 14.74 -13.98
N GLU A 261 -15.60 15.01 -14.56
CA GLU A 261 -14.88 14.07 -15.44
C GLU A 261 -13.99 13.08 -14.66
N GLY A 262 -13.85 13.31 -13.35
CA GLY A 262 -13.02 12.53 -12.44
C GLY A 262 -11.55 12.87 -12.53
N ASP A 263 -11.19 14.08 -12.94
CA ASP A 263 -9.85 14.61 -12.70
C ASP A 263 -9.72 15.05 -11.24
N VAL A 264 -8.54 14.84 -10.69
CA VAL A 264 -8.21 15.20 -9.31
C VAL A 264 -6.99 16.10 -9.30
N TRP A 265 -7.05 17.18 -8.53
CA TRP A 265 -5.89 18.02 -8.26
C TRP A 265 -5.72 18.30 -6.76
N GLY A 266 -4.48 18.47 -6.36
CA GLY A 266 -4.07 18.71 -4.98
C GLY A 266 -3.58 20.14 -4.75
N THR A 267 -4.03 20.76 -3.66
CA THR A 267 -3.56 22.08 -3.20
C THR A 267 -2.79 21.92 -1.89
N GLU A 268 -1.55 22.41 -1.82
CA GLU A 268 -0.75 22.35 -0.59
C GLU A 268 -1.48 23.06 0.55
N THR A 269 -1.56 22.40 1.71
CA THR A 269 -2.05 22.99 2.96
C THR A 269 -0.98 22.86 4.05
N LYS A 270 -1.32 23.24 5.29
CA LYS A 270 -0.38 23.27 6.43
C LYS A 270 0.39 21.96 6.55
N ASP A 271 1.71 22.00 6.72
CA ASP A 271 2.50 20.79 6.94
C ASP A 271 1.94 19.92 8.08
N LEU A 272 1.88 18.60 7.86
CA LEU A 272 1.34 17.66 8.85
C LEU A 272 2.37 17.36 9.94
N LEU A 273 3.62 17.17 9.54
CA LEU A 273 4.75 16.91 10.44
C LEU A 273 6.00 17.61 9.90
N VAL A 274 6.72 18.31 10.76
CA VAL A 274 8.01 18.93 10.45
C VAL A 274 8.96 18.71 11.61
N SER A 275 10.21 18.35 11.34
CA SER A 275 11.23 18.17 12.38
C SER A 275 12.49 18.98 12.11
N ALA A 276 13.06 19.51 13.19
CA ALA A 276 14.40 20.10 13.20
C ALA A 276 15.50 19.05 13.41
N ASP A 277 15.16 17.81 13.81
CA ASP A 277 16.11 16.71 13.92
C ASP A 277 16.60 16.32 12.52
N ARG A 278 17.87 16.62 12.25
CA ARG A 278 18.52 16.30 10.97
C ARG A 278 18.65 14.81 10.70
N ASN A 279 18.36 13.94 11.66
CA ASN A 279 18.29 12.50 11.47
C ASN A 279 16.92 12.00 11.00
N LEU A 280 15.83 12.77 11.18
CA LEU A 280 14.51 12.33 10.74
C LEU A 280 14.48 12.17 9.21
N ARG A 281 14.11 10.97 8.76
CA ARG A 281 13.97 10.55 7.37
C ARG A 281 12.68 9.72 7.26
N PRO A 282 11.50 10.36 7.19
CA PRO A 282 10.25 9.65 7.04
C PRO A 282 10.27 8.83 5.75
N THR A 283 10.10 7.53 5.88
CA THR A 283 10.11 6.59 4.76
C THR A 283 8.71 6.21 4.33
N ASP A 284 7.87 5.96 5.31
CA ASP A 284 6.48 5.58 5.13
C ASP A 284 5.63 5.98 6.33
N PHE A 285 4.31 6.03 6.16
CA PHE A 285 3.37 6.22 7.25
C PHE A 285 2.20 5.23 7.15
N GLU A 286 1.57 4.96 8.27
CA GLU A 286 0.37 4.11 8.34
C GLU A 286 -0.57 4.62 9.43
N ILE A 287 -1.89 4.48 9.23
CA ILE A 287 -2.86 4.76 10.30
C ILE A 287 -3.03 3.49 11.14
N GLY A 288 -2.66 3.57 12.41
CA GLY A 288 -2.77 2.47 13.35
C GLY A 288 -4.22 2.10 13.68
N ASP A 289 -4.39 0.96 14.35
CA ASP A 289 -5.70 0.50 14.82
C ASP A 289 -6.35 1.42 15.86
N ASP A 290 -5.54 2.24 16.54
CA ASP A 290 -5.94 3.30 17.46
C ASP A 290 -6.23 4.64 16.75
N GLY A 291 -6.14 4.70 15.42
CA GLY A 291 -6.32 5.89 14.60
C GLY A 291 -5.14 6.87 14.61
N ALA A 292 -4.08 6.61 15.37
CA ALA A 292 -2.89 7.46 15.34
C ALA A 292 -2.11 7.28 14.02
N LEU A 293 -1.33 8.29 13.64
CA LEU A 293 -0.44 8.21 12.48
C LEU A 293 0.90 7.65 12.95
N TYR A 294 1.28 6.47 12.46
CA TYR A 294 2.59 5.90 12.66
C TYR A 294 3.50 6.32 11.52
N VAL A 295 4.71 6.79 11.83
CA VAL A 295 5.68 7.26 10.84
C VAL A 295 6.97 6.49 11.01
N SER A 296 7.33 5.73 10.00
CA SER A 296 8.62 5.04 9.93
C SER A 296 9.71 6.05 9.58
N ASP A 297 10.83 5.94 10.27
CA ASP A 297 11.97 6.83 10.14
C ASP A 297 13.25 6.02 9.95
N TRP A 298 13.88 6.23 8.79
CA TRP A 298 15.17 5.61 8.45
C TRP A 298 16.26 5.97 9.47
N GLN A 299 16.19 7.16 10.08
CA GLN A 299 17.15 7.66 11.06
C GLN A 299 18.61 7.67 10.54
N ASN A 300 18.83 8.27 9.37
CA ASN A 300 20.15 8.27 8.74
C ASN A 300 20.46 9.61 8.07
N VAL A 301 21.59 10.22 8.43
CA VAL A 301 22.02 11.47 7.78
C VAL A 301 22.46 11.21 6.34
N ILE A 302 23.10 10.06 6.07
CA ILE A 302 23.67 9.70 4.77
C ILE A 302 22.73 8.76 4.03
N VAL A 303 21.84 9.35 3.23
CA VAL A 303 20.85 8.62 2.43
C VAL A 303 21.21 8.54 0.93
N GLY A 304 21.77 9.61 0.34
CA GLY A 304 22.04 9.67 -1.09
C GLY A 304 23.18 8.76 -1.59
N HIS A 305 23.06 8.25 -2.82
CA HIS A 305 24.07 7.37 -3.44
C HIS A 305 25.02 8.09 -4.41
N MET A 306 24.67 9.30 -4.86
CA MET A 306 25.53 10.08 -5.75
C MET A 306 26.62 10.83 -4.98
N GLN A 307 26.31 11.32 -3.79
CA GLN A 307 27.22 12.11 -2.95
C GLN A 307 28.12 11.24 -2.07
N HIS A 308 27.67 10.02 -1.75
CA HIS A 308 28.34 9.11 -0.82
C HIS A 308 28.37 7.70 -1.38
N ASN A 309 29.51 7.03 -1.24
CA ASN A 309 29.67 5.64 -1.64
C ASN A 309 28.60 4.76 -0.97
N VAL A 310 28.07 3.75 -1.68
CA VAL A 310 27.15 2.75 -1.10
C VAL A 310 27.80 1.98 0.07
N ARG A 311 29.14 1.96 0.13
CA ARG A 311 29.96 1.39 1.20
C ARG A 311 30.49 2.40 2.21
N ASP A 312 30.04 3.67 2.18
CA ASP A 312 30.47 4.69 3.14
C ASP A 312 30.29 4.18 4.58
N PRO A 313 31.36 4.15 5.39
CA PRO A 313 31.32 3.59 6.74
C PRO A 313 30.46 4.43 7.70
N ASN A 314 30.17 5.68 7.38
CA ASN A 314 29.38 6.59 8.22
C ASN A 314 27.86 6.43 8.03
N ARG A 315 27.41 5.58 7.09
CA ARG A 315 25.98 5.26 6.97
C ARG A 315 25.52 4.56 8.24
N ASN A 316 24.42 5.05 8.83
CA ASN A 316 23.79 4.38 9.96
C ASN A 316 23.30 2.99 9.54
N LYS A 317 23.67 1.96 10.31
CA LYS A 317 23.31 0.55 10.09
C LYS A 317 22.74 -0.12 11.34
N THR A 318 22.46 0.67 12.36
CA THR A 318 22.13 0.15 13.70
C THR A 318 20.90 0.82 14.28
N HIS A 319 20.29 1.78 13.59
CA HIS A 319 19.11 2.47 14.09
C HIS A 319 18.04 2.67 13.03
N GLY A 320 16.84 2.95 13.54
CA GLY A 320 15.59 3.21 12.85
C GLY A 320 14.54 3.49 13.92
N ARG A 321 13.49 4.24 13.58
CA ARG A 321 12.44 4.61 14.53
C ARG A 321 11.07 4.43 13.89
N ILE A 322 10.06 4.23 14.72
CA ILE A 322 8.66 4.43 14.35
C ILE A 322 8.08 5.39 15.38
N TYR A 323 7.59 6.53 14.91
CA TYR A 323 6.89 7.51 15.72
C TYR A 323 5.40 7.25 15.69
N ARG A 324 4.74 7.32 16.84
CA ARG A 324 3.29 7.45 16.93
C ARG A 324 2.94 8.92 17.09
N VAL A 325 2.12 9.44 16.19
CA VAL A 325 1.71 10.84 16.15
C VAL A 325 0.22 10.92 16.44
N THR A 326 -0.12 11.63 17.51
CA THR A 326 -1.49 11.82 17.99
C THR A 326 -1.89 13.28 17.95
N TYR A 327 -3.17 13.55 17.73
CA TYR A 327 -3.74 14.89 17.85
C TYR A 327 -4.16 15.16 19.30
N GLU A 328 -3.64 16.23 19.89
CA GLU A 328 -3.88 16.57 21.29
C GLU A 328 -5.38 16.83 21.56
N GLY A 329 -5.87 16.32 22.68
CA GLY A 329 -7.25 16.52 23.12
C GLY A 329 -8.32 15.74 22.34
N ARG A 330 -7.95 14.90 21.36
CA ARG A 330 -8.88 14.03 20.63
C ARG A 330 -8.77 12.58 21.09
N PRO A 331 -9.89 11.86 21.23
CA PRO A 331 -9.86 10.45 21.62
C PRO A 331 -9.21 9.60 20.51
N LEU A 332 -8.53 8.54 20.92
CA LEU A 332 -8.07 7.50 20.00
C LEU A 332 -9.26 6.67 19.50
N SER A 333 -9.13 6.10 18.31
CA SER A 333 -10.11 5.18 17.77
C SER A 333 -10.17 3.90 18.59
N LYS A 334 -11.37 3.33 18.69
CA LYS A 334 -11.57 2.03 19.33
C LYS A 334 -11.22 0.93 18.33
N HIS A 335 -10.55 -0.11 18.82
CA HIS A 335 -10.31 -1.31 18.03
C HIS A 335 -11.60 -1.86 17.42
N VAL A 336 -11.55 -2.11 16.12
CA VAL A 336 -12.60 -2.78 15.36
C VAL A 336 -12.13 -4.18 15.03
N LYS A 337 -12.82 -5.19 15.56
CA LYS A 337 -12.48 -6.59 15.33
C LYS A 337 -12.77 -6.99 13.88
N VAL A 338 -11.72 -7.30 13.12
CA VAL A 338 -11.77 -7.82 11.74
C VAL A 338 -11.41 -9.30 11.71
N ASP A 339 -10.25 -9.67 12.26
CA ASP A 339 -9.73 -11.05 12.30
C ASP A 339 -10.77 -12.05 12.84
N GLY A 340 -10.98 -13.12 12.08
CA GLY A 340 -11.87 -14.24 12.39
C GLY A 340 -13.37 -13.91 12.37
N GLN A 341 -13.76 -12.74 11.85
CA GLN A 341 -15.18 -12.40 11.72
C GLN A 341 -15.87 -13.21 10.62
N SER A 342 -17.18 -13.46 10.80
CA SER A 342 -17.99 -14.07 9.72
C SER A 342 -18.05 -13.17 8.48
N ILE A 343 -18.22 -13.78 7.30
CA ILE A 343 -18.40 -13.05 6.02
C ILE A 343 -19.43 -11.92 6.13
N ASN A 344 -20.58 -12.15 6.77
CA ASN A 344 -21.62 -11.12 6.93
C ASN A 344 -21.15 -9.92 7.76
N LYS A 345 -20.36 -10.16 8.81
CA LYS A 345 -19.77 -9.09 9.63
C LYS A 345 -18.69 -8.34 8.87
N LEU A 346 -17.87 -9.04 8.07
CA LEU A 346 -16.88 -8.41 7.22
C LEU A 346 -17.50 -7.53 6.12
N LEU A 347 -18.59 -7.99 5.50
CA LEU A 347 -19.36 -7.17 4.56
C LEU A 347 -19.95 -5.92 5.23
N ASP A 348 -20.44 -6.04 6.46
CA ASP A 348 -20.94 -4.90 7.24
C ASP A 348 -19.85 -3.86 7.52
N LEU A 349 -18.60 -4.30 7.76
CA LEU A 349 -17.44 -3.42 7.94
C LEU A 349 -17.05 -2.66 6.67
N LEU A 350 -17.49 -3.08 5.48
CA LEU A 350 -17.29 -2.29 4.25
C LEU A 350 -18.10 -0.99 4.23
N LYS A 351 -19.01 -0.77 5.20
CA LYS A 351 -19.68 0.52 5.40
C LYS A 351 -18.89 1.49 6.28
N HIS A 352 -17.81 1.04 6.90
CA HIS A 352 -17.08 1.86 7.87
C HIS A 352 -16.46 3.08 7.19
N PRO A 353 -16.50 4.29 7.77
CA PRO A 353 -15.96 5.51 7.13
C PRO A 353 -14.44 5.46 6.93
N ILE A 354 -13.73 4.75 7.81
CA ILE A 354 -12.26 4.66 7.77
C ILE A 354 -11.75 3.63 6.76
N ASN A 355 -10.89 4.10 5.84
CA ASN A 355 -10.32 3.31 4.75
C ASN A 355 -9.55 2.09 5.26
N GLY A 356 -8.74 2.23 6.31
CA GLY A 356 -7.95 1.13 6.88
C GLY A 356 -8.80 -0.01 7.46
N ILE A 357 -10.00 0.28 7.96
CA ILE A 357 -10.93 -0.77 8.44
C ILE A 357 -11.54 -1.52 7.26
N ARG A 358 -12.00 -0.81 6.22
CA ARG A 358 -12.49 -1.44 5.00
C ARG A 358 -11.41 -2.25 4.30
N HIS A 359 -10.17 -1.74 4.26
CA HIS A 359 -9.00 -2.45 3.73
C HIS A 359 -8.80 -3.79 4.42
N ARG A 360 -8.70 -3.80 5.75
CA ARG A 360 -8.54 -5.02 6.53
C ARG A 360 -9.72 -5.97 6.36
N ALA A 361 -10.96 -5.47 6.30
CA ALA A 361 -12.12 -6.31 5.99
C ALA A 361 -12.04 -6.94 4.61
N ARG A 362 -11.54 -6.20 3.60
CA ARG A 362 -11.25 -6.78 2.28
C ARG A 362 -10.15 -7.83 2.37
N VAL A 363 -9.04 -7.57 3.06
CA VAL A 363 -7.98 -8.56 3.28
C VAL A 363 -8.55 -9.84 3.91
N GLU A 364 -9.28 -9.75 5.02
CA GLU A 364 -9.88 -10.91 5.67
C GLU A 364 -10.84 -11.68 4.75
N LEU A 365 -11.69 -10.97 3.99
CA LEU A 365 -12.58 -11.57 2.99
C LEU A 365 -11.83 -12.39 1.92
N SER A 366 -10.54 -12.17 1.69
CA SER A 366 -9.77 -12.98 0.73
C SER A 366 -9.53 -14.42 1.17
N GLU A 367 -9.59 -14.70 2.48
CA GLU A 367 -9.42 -16.04 3.07
C GLU A 367 -10.63 -16.94 2.87
N HIS A 368 -11.79 -16.34 2.64
CA HIS A 368 -13.02 -17.08 2.48
C HIS A 368 -13.20 -17.59 1.04
N PRO A 369 -13.84 -18.76 0.86
CA PRO A 369 -14.18 -19.26 -0.48
C PRO A 369 -15.03 -18.26 -1.26
N SER A 370 -14.64 -18.00 -2.51
CA SER A 370 -15.28 -16.98 -3.36
C SER A 370 -16.78 -17.21 -3.53
N ASP A 371 -17.24 -18.46 -3.67
CA ASP A 371 -18.67 -18.79 -3.80
C ASP A 371 -19.47 -18.36 -2.56
N LYS A 372 -18.90 -18.53 -1.36
CA LYS A 372 -19.52 -18.10 -0.11
C LYS A 372 -19.53 -16.59 0.04
N VAL A 373 -18.44 -15.93 -0.31
CA VAL A 373 -18.34 -14.45 -0.30
C VAL A 373 -19.38 -13.86 -1.23
N LEU A 374 -19.41 -14.28 -2.50
CA LEU A 374 -20.33 -13.76 -3.52
C LEU A 374 -21.80 -14.04 -3.18
N SER A 375 -22.10 -15.23 -2.64
CA SER A 375 -23.47 -15.55 -2.16
C SER A 375 -23.92 -14.61 -1.03
N ALA A 376 -23.03 -14.32 -0.08
CA ALA A 376 -23.31 -13.39 1.01
C ALA A 376 -23.42 -11.94 0.51
N THR A 377 -22.54 -11.51 -0.40
CA THR A 377 -22.59 -10.18 -1.03
C THR A 377 -23.91 -9.96 -1.76
N GLY A 378 -24.39 -10.95 -2.52
CA GLY A 378 -25.69 -10.87 -3.20
C GLY A 378 -26.89 -10.71 -2.24
N LYS A 379 -26.79 -11.24 -1.00
CA LYS A 379 -27.80 -11.02 0.05
C LYS A 379 -27.64 -9.64 0.68
N TRP A 380 -26.41 -9.26 1.00
CA TRP A 380 -26.05 -7.97 1.61
C TRP A 380 -26.49 -6.79 0.73
N LEU A 381 -26.37 -6.92 -0.60
CA LEU A 381 -26.81 -5.91 -1.56
C LEU A 381 -28.30 -5.53 -1.46
N LYS A 382 -29.17 -6.45 -1.03
CA LYS A 382 -30.63 -6.24 -1.03
C LYS A 382 -31.10 -5.16 -0.06
N GLN A 383 -30.23 -4.70 0.85
CA GLN A 383 -30.57 -3.67 1.82
C GLN A 383 -30.35 -2.25 1.30
N PHE A 384 -29.72 -2.09 0.13
CA PHE A 384 -29.33 -0.79 -0.42
C PHE A 384 -30.21 -0.41 -1.61
N ASP A 385 -30.50 0.88 -1.74
CA ASP A 385 -31.22 1.45 -2.88
C ASP A 385 -30.21 2.05 -3.90
N PRO A 386 -30.12 1.52 -5.13
CA PRO A 386 -29.24 2.07 -6.17
C PRO A 386 -29.58 3.50 -6.60
N LYS A 387 -30.74 4.03 -6.19
CA LYS A 387 -31.14 5.43 -6.42
C LYS A 387 -30.84 6.36 -5.25
N ALA A 388 -30.43 5.82 -4.10
CA ALA A 388 -30.02 6.61 -2.94
C ALA A 388 -28.53 6.96 -3.03
N LYS A 389 -28.18 8.21 -2.72
CA LYS A 389 -26.80 8.71 -2.86
C LYS A 389 -25.90 8.15 -1.75
N GLU A 390 -26.45 8.06 -0.55
CA GLU A 390 -25.83 7.51 0.66
C GLU A 390 -25.44 6.03 0.51
N ASP A 391 -26.16 5.26 -0.31
CA ASP A 391 -25.92 3.84 -0.53
C ASP A 391 -24.89 3.56 -1.65
N ALA A 392 -24.56 4.57 -2.45
CA ALA A 392 -23.76 4.41 -3.66
C ALA A 392 -22.37 3.81 -3.37
N HIS A 393 -21.73 4.21 -2.26
CA HIS A 393 -20.43 3.66 -1.89
C HIS A 393 -20.52 2.18 -1.47
N HIS A 394 -21.57 1.79 -0.76
CA HIS A 394 -21.75 0.40 -0.32
C HIS A 394 -21.99 -0.53 -1.51
N LEU A 395 -22.74 -0.06 -2.50
CA LEU A 395 -22.93 -0.73 -3.77
C LEU A 395 -21.63 -0.82 -4.58
N LEU A 396 -20.79 0.22 -4.54
CA LEU A 396 -19.46 0.22 -5.15
C LEU A 396 -18.49 -0.76 -4.46
N GLU A 397 -18.48 -0.84 -3.13
CA GLU A 397 -17.71 -1.84 -2.39
C GLU A 397 -18.15 -3.27 -2.75
N ALA A 398 -19.47 -3.51 -2.91
CA ALA A 398 -19.95 -4.79 -3.43
C ALA A 398 -19.45 -5.07 -4.86
N LEU A 399 -19.46 -4.07 -5.75
CA LEU A 399 -18.95 -4.21 -7.12
C LEU A 399 -17.46 -4.60 -7.13
N TRP A 400 -16.67 -3.99 -6.26
CA TRP A 400 -15.27 -4.39 -6.06
C TRP A 400 -15.13 -5.79 -5.46
N VAL A 401 -16.03 -6.20 -4.55
CA VAL A 401 -16.08 -7.58 -4.03
C VAL A 401 -16.37 -8.61 -5.13
N TYR A 402 -17.19 -8.29 -6.12
CA TYR A 402 -17.35 -9.13 -7.31
C TYR A 402 -16.05 -9.16 -8.15
N GLN A 403 -15.47 -7.99 -8.44
CA GLN A 403 -14.26 -7.88 -9.25
C GLN A 403 -13.07 -8.67 -8.68
N ARG A 404 -12.80 -8.56 -7.37
CA ARG A 404 -11.70 -9.27 -6.71
C ARG A 404 -11.85 -10.80 -6.65
N ASN A 405 -13.07 -11.30 -6.84
CA ASN A 405 -13.38 -12.72 -6.93
C ASN A 405 -13.47 -13.18 -8.41
N ASP A 406 -12.86 -12.43 -9.32
CA ASP A 406 -12.83 -12.66 -10.77
C ASP A 406 -14.23 -12.91 -11.37
N THR A 407 -15.25 -12.23 -10.84
CA THR A 407 -16.65 -12.39 -11.26
C THR A 407 -17.22 -11.06 -11.74
N LYS A 408 -17.81 -11.05 -12.93
CA LYS A 408 -18.51 -9.89 -13.48
C LYS A 408 -19.97 -9.90 -13.03
N ASN A 409 -20.40 -8.85 -12.34
CA ASN A 409 -21.80 -8.59 -12.04
C ASN A 409 -22.27 -7.40 -12.90
N GLU A 410 -22.62 -7.69 -14.16
CA GLU A 410 -23.00 -6.68 -15.15
C GLU A 410 -24.21 -5.84 -14.69
N ALA A 411 -25.19 -6.47 -14.02
CA ALA A 411 -26.36 -5.75 -13.51
C ALA A 411 -25.99 -4.72 -12.43
N LEU A 412 -25.10 -5.05 -11.50
CA LEU A 412 -24.61 -4.11 -10.50
C LEU A 412 -23.71 -3.04 -11.12
N LEU A 413 -22.88 -3.41 -12.11
CA LEU A 413 -22.07 -2.44 -12.84
C LEU A 413 -22.96 -1.41 -13.54
N ASP A 414 -24.00 -1.84 -14.25
CA ASP A 414 -24.95 -0.95 -14.92
C ASP A 414 -25.66 -0.03 -13.92
N GLN A 415 -26.02 -0.53 -12.73
CA GLN A 415 -26.56 0.31 -11.66
C GLN A 415 -25.55 1.39 -11.24
N MET A 416 -24.28 1.02 -11.05
CA MET A 416 -23.24 1.96 -10.61
C MET A 416 -22.83 2.97 -11.67
N LEU A 417 -22.87 2.59 -12.95
CA LEU A 417 -22.69 3.52 -14.07
C LEU A 417 -23.81 4.58 -14.13
N ASN A 418 -24.99 4.26 -13.59
CA ASN A 418 -26.15 5.15 -13.50
C ASN A 418 -26.39 5.69 -12.07
N SER A 419 -25.40 5.56 -11.17
CA SER A 419 -25.54 6.00 -9.77
C SER A 419 -25.83 7.51 -9.68
N PRO A 420 -26.65 7.95 -8.70
CA PRO A 420 -26.81 9.38 -8.39
C PRO A 420 -25.50 10.02 -7.88
N GLU A 421 -24.55 9.22 -7.37
CA GLU A 421 -23.24 9.67 -6.92
C GLU A 421 -22.21 9.64 -8.06
N GLU A 422 -21.59 10.79 -8.30
CA GLU A 422 -20.60 10.99 -9.36
C GLU A 422 -19.38 10.12 -9.21
N HIS A 423 -18.81 10.09 -8.01
CA HIS A 423 -17.60 9.32 -7.75
C HIS A 423 -17.83 7.81 -7.94
N ALA A 424 -19.05 7.34 -7.63
CA ALA A 424 -19.44 5.96 -7.90
C ALA A 424 -19.49 5.67 -9.41
N ARG A 425 -20.04 6.59 -10.23
CA ARG A 425 -20.04 6.44 -11.70
C ARG A 425 -18.62 6.39 -12.26
N ILE A 426 -17.73 7.26 -11.80
CA ILE A 426 -16.33 7.34 -12.27
C ILE A 426 -15.58 6.04 -11.93
N SER A 427 -15.80 5.52 -10.73
CA SER A 427 -15.19 4.26 -10.28
C SER A 427 -15.75 3.06 -11.03
N ALA A 428 -17.06 3.03 -11.29
CA ALA A 428 -17.72 2.03 -12.11
C ALA A 428 -17.19 2.01 -13.55
N LYS A 429 -16.93 3.18 -14.17
CA LYS A 429 -16.28 3.26 -15.49
C LYS A 429 -14.90 2.60 -15.48
N THR A 430 -14.14 2.74 -14.39
CA THR A 430 -12.84 2.07 -14.23
C THR A 430 -12.99 0.55 -14.11
N VAL A 431 -13.97 0.06 -13.33
CA VAL A 431 -14.32 -1.37 -13.27
C VAL A 431 -14.70 -1.90 -14.65
N LYS A 432 -15.57 -1.18 -15.37
CA LYS A 432 -15.98 -1.51 -16.74
C LYS A 432 -14.77 -1.66 -17.66
N GLN A 433 -13.83 -0.70 -17.64
CA GLN A 433 -12.64 -0.79 -18.48
C GLN A 433 -11.83 -2.06 -18.20
N PHE A 434 -11.65 -2.43 -16.94
CA PHE A 434 -10.96 -3.68 -16.59
C PHE A 434 -11.71 -4.91 -17.12
N TRP A 435 -13.03 -4.95 -16.97
CA TRP A 435 -13.85 -6.07 -17.44
C TRP A 435 -13.91 -6.17 -18.96
N ASP A 436 -14.07 -5.05 -19.68
CA ASP A 436 -14.15 -5.03 -21.15
C ASP A 436 -12.84 -5.50 -21.79
N LYS A 437 -11.71 -5.14 -21.19
CA LYS A 437 -10.38 -5.41 -21.73
C LYS A 437 -9.75 -6.69 -21.20
N ASN A 438 -10.43 -7.39 -20.27
CA ASN A 438 -9.91 -8.53 -19.52
C ASN A 438 -8.50 -8.25 -18.97
N LEU A 439 -8.28 -7.01 -18.52
CA LEU A 439 -7.00 -6.54 -17.99
C LEU A 439 -6.75 -7.10 -16.60
#